data_AF-A0A8H9IFP0-F1
#
_entry.id   AF-A0A8H9IFP0-F1
#
_cell.length_a   1.000
_cell.length_b   1.000
_cell.length_c   1.000
_cell.angle_alpha   90.00
_cell.angle_beta   90.00
_cell.angle_gamma   90.00
#
_symmetry.space_group_name_H-M   'P 1'
#
loop_
_entity.id
_entity.type
_entity.pdbx_description
1 polymer ?
#
loop_
_entity_poly.entity_id
_entity_poly.type
_entity_poly.pdbx_seq_one_letter_code
_entity_poly.pdbx_strand_id
1 'polypeptide(L)'
;MAKAVKAVSKTAKVTKAADAPSTDTKAAVAADVKAELKPAPAKAPAKKVTAKKAVAKKPATAAKAPAKAAAKPAAKPAASKPAATKPAAAAKPAAPAAVSSALKIDIGISTADRAAVVKELSKVLADSYTVYLMTHNFHWNVTGPMFKTLHELFMTQYTELWQALDDIAERIRALGHYAPGTYAEFQKLSSISQPTSVPNATTMIELLVKGNEALARTARAAFDRADSADDQPTADLLTQRLDVHEKNAWMLRSLLQ
;
A
#
# COMPACT_ATOMS: atom_id res chain seq x y z
N MET A 1 -15.26 5.67 61.05
CA MET A 1 -14.46 5.76 62.30
C MET A 1 -13.75 4.41 62.54
N ALA A 2 -13.02 4.24 63.66
CA ALA A 2 -12.17 3.07 63.95
C ALA A 2 -12.91 1.71 63.80
N LYS A 3 -12.35 0.59 63.29
CA LYS A 3 -11.00 -0.02 63.25
C LYS A 3 -10.84 -1.16 64.28
N ALA A 4 -10.94 -2.40 63.77
CA ALA A 4 -10.57 -3.69 64.36
C ALA A 4 -10.11 -4.61 63.20
N VAL A 5 -9.45 -5.77 63.34
CA VAL A 5 -9.21 -6.67 64.48
C VAL A 5 -7.73 -7.14 64.53
N LYS A 6 -7.24 -7.30 65.77
CA LYS A 6 -6.21 -8.23 66.30
C LYS A 6 -5.53 -9.24 65.34
N ALA A 7 -4.22 -9.40 65.49
CA ALA A 7 -3.41 -10.42 64.80
C ALA A 7 -3.51 -11.83 65.44
N VAL A 8 -3.19 -12.87 64.65
CA VAL A 8 -2.84 -14.23 65.11
C VAL A 8 -1.58 -14.66 64.35
N SER A 9 -0.64 -15.31 65.05
CA SER A 9 0.60 -15.86 64.50
C SER A 9 0.54 -17.40 64.47
N LYS A 10 1.18 -18.04 63.49
CA LYS A 10 1.50 -19.47 63.55
C LYS A 10 2.81 -19.81 62.84
N THR A 11 3.67 -20.54 63.52
CA THR A 11 5.05 -20.87 63.13
C THR A 11 5.14 -22.23 62.43
N ALA A 12 6.07 -22.39 61.47
CA ALA A 12 6.45 -23.70 60.91
C ALA A 12 7.96 -23.75 60.55
N LYS A 13 8.56 -24.95 60.54
CA LYS A 13 10.03 -25.22 60.48
C LYS A 13 10.30 -26.51 59.66
N VAL A 14 11.45 -26.76 59.05
CA VAL A 14 12.65 -25.89 58.87
C VAL A 14 12.66 -25.33 57.42
N THR A 15 13.59 -25.49 56.45
CA THR A 15 14.92 -26.12 56.26
C THR A 15 15.79 -25.20 55.39
N LYS A 16 17.10 -25.48 55.24
CA LYS A 16 18.05 -24.69 54.43
C LYS A 16 19.17 -25.55 53.83
N ALA A 17 19.34 -25.50 52.50
CA ALA A 17 20.52 -25.82 51.69
C ALA A 17 20.11 -25.59 50.20
N ALA A 18 20.78 -24.90 49.28
CA ALA A 18 22.16 -24.37 49.18
C ALA A 18 23.24 -25.46 49.31
N ASP A 19 23.93 -25.86 48.24
CA ASP A 19 24.86 -24.98 47.50
C ASP A 19 24.92 -25.21 45.97
N ALA A 20 25.91 -24.62 45.28
CA ALA A 20 26.05 -24.56 43.82
C ALA A 20 27.30 -25.35 43.26
N PRO A 21 27.90 -25.06 42.08
CA PRO A 21 28.37 -26.10 41.16
C PRO A 21 29.81 -26.61 41.38
N SER A 22 30.11 -27.77 40.79
CA SER A 22 31.47 -28.30 40.58
C SER A 22 31.70 -28.65 39.11
N THR A 23 32.95 -28.61 38.66
CA THR A 23 33.37 -28.76 37.26
C THR A 23 34.01 -30.12 36.96
N ASP A 24 34.37 -30.28 35.68
CA ASP A 24 35.41 -31.18 35.15
C ASP A 24 35.20 -32.70 35.21
N THR A 25 34.97 -33.29 34.04
CA THR A 25 35.75 -34.44 33.59
C THR A 25 35.88 -34.43 32.07
N LYS A 26 37.08 -34.71 31.52
CA LYS A 26 37.40 -34.51 30.10
C LYS A 26 38.39 -35.56 29.58
N ALA A 27 37.93 -36.51 28.76
CA ALA A 27 38.74 -37.20 27.73
C ALA A 27 37.91 -38.21 26.90
N ALA A 28 38.14 -38.22 25.58
CA ALA A 28 37.77 -39.26 24.60
C ALA A 28 36.25 -39.58 24.44
N VAL A 29 35.77 -40.14 23.33
CA VAL A 29 36.44 -40.67 22.12
C VAL A 29 35.88 -39.96 20.87
N ALA A 30 36.68 -39.79 19.82
CA ALA A 30 36.22 -39.28 18.53
C ALA A 30 35.78 -40.44 17.59
N ALA A 31 34.68 -40.26 16.87
CA ALA A 31 34.26 -41.16 15.79
C ALA A 31 33.51 -40.37 14.69
N ASP A 32 33.83 -40.63 13.43
CA ASP A 32 33.22 -39.98 12.27
C ASP A 32 31.72 -40.31 12.10
N VAL A 33 30.92 -39.28 11.80
CA VAL A 33 29.66 -39.43 11.04
C VAL A 33 29.67 -38.41 9.91
N LYS A 34 30.40 -38.75 8.83
CA LYS A 34 30.44 -37.98 7.58
C LYS A 34 29.14 -38.18 6.80
N ALA A 35 28.09 -37.45 7.16
CA ALA A 35 26.80 -37.46 6.46
C ALA A 35 26.93 -36.79 5.08
N GLU A 36 26.86 -37.58 4.01
CA GLU A 36 27.13 -37.11 2.65
C GLU A 36 25.91 -36.40 2.03
N LEU A 37 25.91 -35.07 2.06
CA LEU A 37 24.89 -34.25 1.43
C LEU A 37 25.07 -34.26 -0.10
N LYS A 38 24.29 -35.09 -0.81
CA LYS A 38 24.33 -35.16 -2.27
C LYS A 38 23.99 -33.80 -2.90
N PRO A 39 24.82 -33.27 -3.83
CA PRO A 39 24.51 -32.02 -4.51
C PRO A 39 23.30 -32.18 -5.45
N ALA A 40 22.46 -31.15 -5.52
CA ALA A 40 21.37 -31.09 -6.49
C ALA A 40 21.91 -31.03 -7.94
N PRO A 41 21.20 -31.62 -8.93
CA PRO A 41 21.66 -31.65 -10.31
C PRO A 41 21.77 -30.24 -10.90
N ALA A 42 22.93 -29.91 -11.47
CA ALA A 42 23.16 -28.62 -12.10
C ALA A 42 22.24 -28.42 -13.32
N LYS A 43 21.62 -27.23 -13.42
CA LYS A 43 20.86 -26.84 -14.62
C LYS A 43 21.82 -26.74 -15.81
N ALA A 44 21.44 -27.35 -16.93
CA ALA A 44 22.25 -27.36 -18.15
C ALA A 44 22.49 -25.93 -18.69
N PRO A 45 23.67 -25.65 -19.30
CA PRO A 45 23.98 -24.32 -19.82
C PRO A 45 23.06 -23.94 -20.99
N ALA A 46 22.61 -22.68 -21.00
CA ALA A 46 21.75 -22.15 -22.06
C ALA A 46 22.45 -22.21 -23.43
N LYS A 47 21.72 -22.63 -24.47
CA LYS A 47 22.24 -22.71 -25.84
C LYS A 47 22.63 -21.31 -26.35
N LYS A 48 23.87 -21.18 -26.80
CA LYS A 48 24.48 -19.91 -27.24
C LYS A 48 23.92 -19.46 -28.59
N VAL A 49 22.83 -18.68 -28.57
CA VAL A 49 22.24 -18.10 -29.79
C VAL A 49 23.18 -17.03 -30.37
N THR A 50 23.74 -17.30 -31.54
CA THR A 50 24.65 -16.38 -32.24
C THR A 50 23.89 -15.30 -33.00
N ALA A 51 23.57 -14.19 -32.34
CA ALA A 51 23.05 -13.00 -33.00
C ALA A 51 24.09 -12.43 -34.00
N LYS A 52 23.78 -12.46 -35.30
CA LYS A 52 24.64 -11.85 -36.33
C LYS A 52 24.57 -10.31 -36.24
N LYS A 53 25.73 -9.67 -36.25
CA LYS A 53 25.89 -8.21 -36.17
C LYS A 53 25.41 -7.54 -37.47
N ALA A 54 24.20 -6.97 -37.46
CA ALA A 54 23.71 -6.08 -38.51
C ALA A 54 23.90 -4.61 -38.09
N VAL A 55 24.56 -3.82 -38.94
CA VAL A 55 24.75 -2.37 -38.71
C VAL A 55 23.62 -1.62 -39.39
N ALA A 56 22.71 -1.04 -38.60
CA ALA A 56 21.68 -0.12 -39.08
C ALA A 56 22.08 1.34 -38.80
N LYS A 57 21.88 2.21 -39.78
CA LYS A 57 22.39 3.59 -39.80
C LYS A 57 21.35 4.57 -39.26
N LYS A 58 21.70 5.38 -38.25
CA LYS A 58 20.83 6.42 -37.67
C LYS A 58 20.50 7.50 -38.72
N PRO A 59 19.21 7.79 -38.99
CA PRO A 59 18.77 9.07 -39.52
C PRO A 59 18.69 10.07 -38.36
N ALA A 60 19.07 11.33 -38.62
CA ALA A 60 18.77 12.45 -37.73
C ALA A 60 17.85 13.41 -38.47
N THR A 61 16.70 13.73 -37.86
CA THR A 61 15.79 14.78 -38.32
C THR A 61 15.39 15.63 -37.12
N ALA A 62 15.60 16.94 -37.23
CA ALA A 62 15.21 17.89 -36.19
C ALA A 62 13.78 18.38 -36.46
N ALA A 63 12.92 18.33 -35.43
CA ALA A 63 11.60 18.96 -35.46
C ALA A 63 11.67 20.29 -34.70
N LYS A 64 11.44 21.39 -35.41
CA LYS A 64 11.53 22.76 -34.89
C LYS A 64 10.16 23.25 -34.41
N ALA A 65 10.07 23.77 -33.19
CA ALA A 65 8.83 24.36 -32.67
C ALA A 65 8.50 25.70 -33.36
N PRO A 66 7.22 25.98 -33.67
CA PRO A 66 6.72 27.34 -33.93
C PRO A 66 6.28 28.04 -32.62
N ALA A 67 6.33 29.37 -32.61
CA ALA A 67 6.09 30.18 -31.41
C ALA A 67 4.65 30.74 -31.32
N LYS A 68 4.32 31.37 -30.17
CA LYS A 68 3.13 32.19 -29.99
C LYS A 68 3.06 33.33 -31.02
N ALA A 69 1.85 33.62 -31.50
CA ALA A 69 1.44 34.95 -31.95
C ALA A 69 0.00 35.19 -31.48
N ALA A 70 -0.37 36.44 -31.16
CA ALA A 70 -1.72 36.78 -30.72
C ALA A 70 -2.12 38.19 -31.19
N ALA A 71 -3.29 38.31 -31.83
CA ALA A 71 -3.96 39.58 -32.12
C ALA A 71 -5.48 39.37 -32.39
N LYS A 72 -6.24 40.46 -32.26
CA LYS A 72 -7.69 40.68 -32.46
C LYS A 72 -7.81 42.13 -33.02
N PRO A 73 -8.97 42.72 -33.38
CA PRO A 73 -10.34 42.21 -33.60
C PRO A 73 -11.01 42.74 -34.90
N ALA A 74 -12.36 42.71 -34.95
CA ALA A 74 -13.28 43.52 -35.78
C ALA A 74 -13.49 43.08 -37.26
N ALA A 75 -14.67 43.25 -37.90
CA ALA A 75 -16.00 43.74 -37.46
C ALA A 75 -17.17 43.04 -38.21
N LYS A 76 -18.41 43.34 -37.82
CA LYS A 76 -19.69 42.83 -38.39
C LYS A 76 -20.36 43.90 -39.27
N PRO A 77 -20.93 43.53 -40.43
CA PRO A 77 -22.37 43.75 -40.72
C PRO A 77 -22.99 42.53 -41.45
N ALA A 78 -24.27 42.42 -41.77
CA ALA A 78 -25.53 42.92 -41.20
C ALA A 78 -26.63 41.88 -41.56
N ALA A 79 -27.90 42.07 -41.14
CA ALA A 79 -28.94 41.05 -41.29
C ALA A 79 -29.92 41.31 -42.44
N SER A 80 -30.50 40.24 -42.98
CA SER A 80 -31.77 40.23 -43.73
C SER A 80 -32.62 39.04 -43.29
N LYS A 81 -33.95 39.13 -43.48
CA LYS A 81 -34.99 38.26 -42.89
C LYS A 81 -36.25 38.29 -43.80
N PRO A 82 -37.24 37.41 -43.61
CA PRO A 82 -37.30 36.02 -44.05
C PRO A 82 -38.35 35.79 -45.16
N ALA A 83 -38.44 34.55 -45.66
CA ALA A 83 -39.69 34.00 -46.22
C ALA A 83 -40.06 32.72 -45.46
N ALA A 84 -41.35 32.37 -45.39
CA ALA A 84 -41.85 31.31 -44.50
C ALA A 84 -42.61 30.22 -45.25
N THR A 85 -42.36 28.96 -44.88
CA THR A 85 -43.15 27.79 -45.28
C THR A 85 -43.37 26.82 -44.11
N LYS A 86 -44.55 26.23 -44.08
CA LYS A 86 -44.98 25.03 -43.31
C LYS A 86 -45.32 23.95 -44.39
N PRO A 87 -45.58 22.67 -44.07
CA PRO A 87 -45.51 21.99 -42.78
C PRO A 87 -44.85 20.59 -42.77
N ALA A 88 -44.57 20.08 -41.57
CA ALA A 88 -44.64 18.65 -41.26
C ALA A 88 -44.94 18.48 -39.75
N ALA A 89 -45.67 17.43 -39.36
CA ALA A 89 -45.85 17.07 -37.97
C ALA A 89 -44.79 16.04 -37.56
N ALA A 90 -43.90 16.40 -36.63
CA ALA A 90 -42.89 15.47 -36.12
C ALA A 90 -43.52 14.49 -35.11
N ALA A 91 -43.32 13.19 -35.32
CA ALA A 91 -43.72 12.17 -34.36
C ALA A 91 -42.91 12.30 -33.06
N LYS A 92 -43.56 12.07 -31.92
CA LYS A 92 -42.92 12.06 -30.60
C LYS A 92 -41.89 10.92 -30.56
N PRO A 93 -40.61 11.17 -30.22
CA PRO A 93 -39.64 10.09 -30.01
C PRO A 93 -40.14 9.16 -28.90
N ALA A 94 -40.15 7.85 -29.17
CA ALA A 94 -40.31 6.86 -28.11
C ALA A 94 -39.10 6.95 -27.17
N ALA A 95 -39.34 6.91 -25.86
CA ALA A 95 -38.25 6.79 -24.90
C ALA A 95 -37.54 5.44 -25.12
N PRO A 96 -36.19 5.38 -25.10
CA PRO A 96 -35.49 4.11 -25.15
C PRO A 96 -35.94 3.23 -23.97
N ALA A 97 -36.23 1.97 -24.25
CA ALA A 97 -36.69 1.03 -23.23
C ALA A 97 -35.66 0.93 -22.09
N ALA A 98 -36.15 0.76 -20.85
CA ALA A 98 -35.29 0.67 -19.68
C ALA A 98 -34.29 -0.48 -19.83
N VAL A 99 -33.01 -0.16 -19.95
CA VAL A 99 -31.93 -1.14 -19.94
C VAL A 99 -31.91 -1.86 -18.59
N SER A 100 -31.64 -3.16 -18.67
CA SER A 100 -31.73 -4.17 -17.59
C SER A 100 -31.43 -3.65 -16.19
N SER A 101 -32.22 -4.10 -15.20
CA SER A 101 -31.85 -3.99 -13.79
C SER A 101 -30.44 -4.53 -13.59
N ALA A 102 -29.52 -3.69 -13.09
CA ALA A 102 -28.14 -4.07 -12.85
C ALA A 102 -28.08 -5.37 -12.02
N LEU A 103 -27.28 -6.33 -12.49
CA LEU A 103 -27.16 -7.64 -11.84
C LEU A 103 -26.73 -7.42 -10.38
N LYS A 104 -27.54 -7.92 -9.45
CA LYS A 104 -27.25 -7.81 -8.02
C LYS A 104 -26.00 -8.63 -7.71
N ILE A 105 -25.13 -8.07 -6.88
CA ILE A 105 -23.95 -8.77 -6.39
C ILE A 105 -24.39 -9.85 -5.40
N ASP A 106 -24.13 -11.08 -5.78
CA ASP A 106 -24.33 -12.28 -4.97
C ASP A 106 -22.99 -13.04 -4.91
N ILE A 107 -22.31 -12.91 -3.77
CA ILE A 107 -20.98 -13.47 -3.50
C ILE A 107 -20.90 -14.07 -2.08
N GLY A 108 -22.05 -14.50 -1.53
CA GLY A 108 -22.18 -14.99 -0.15
C GLY A 108 -22.21 -13.90 0.94
N ILE A 109 -21.47 -12.80 0.78
CA ILE A 109 -21.37 -11.72 1.79
C ILE A 109 -22.57 -10.75 1.69
N SER A 110 -23.21 -10.43 2.82
CA SER A 110 -24.37 -9.52 2.89
C SER A 110 -24.05 -8.08 2.45
N THR A 111 -25.03 -7.36 1.88
CA THR A 111 -24.85 -5.96 1.45
C THR A 111 -24.50 -5.02 2.61
N ALA A 112 -24.94 -5.30 3.84
CA ALA A 112 -24.55 -4.50 5.00
C ALA A 112 -23.08 -4.74 5.38
N ASP A 113 -22.63 -5.99 5.30
CA ASP A 113 -21.28 -6.37 5.70
C ASP A 113 -20.25 -5.97 4.65
N ARG A 114 -20.54 -6.13 3.34
CA ARG A 114 -19.70 -5.58 2.27
C ARG A 114 -19.51 -4.07 2.42
N ALA A 115 -20.57 -3.32 2.76
CA ALA A 115 -20.48 -1.89 3.01
C ALA A 115 -19.64 -1.54 4.26
N ALA A 116 -19.71 -2.36 5.31
CA ALA A 116 -18.92 -2.20 6.51
C ALA A 116 -17.42 -2.52 6.29
N VAL A 117 -17.11 -3.57 5.54
CA VAL A 117 -15.72 -3.91 5.13
C VAL A 117 -15.14 -2.80 4.23
N VAL A 118 -15.90 -2.34 3.23
CA VAL A 118 -15.49 -1.25 2.34
C VAL A 118 -15.18 0.04 3.10
N LYS A 119 -15.96 0.37 4.14
CA LYS A 119 -15.73 1.57 4.98
C LYS A 119 -14.34 1.56 5.62
N GLU A 120 -13.85 0.39 6.02
CA GLU A 120 -12.53 0.24 6.64
C GLU A 120 -11.43 0.11 5.58
N LEU A 121 -11.65 -0.66 4.50
CA LEU A 121 -10.74 -0.69 3.33
C LEU A 121 -10.51 0.70 2.71
N SER A 122 -11.51 1.57 2.72
CA SER A 122 -11.40 2.96 2.24
C SER A 122 -10.39 3.79 3.05
N LYS A 123 -10.19 3.46 4.34
CA LYS A 123 -9.15 4.07 5.18
C LYS A 123 -7.79 3.45 4.88
N VAL A 124 -7.72 2.12 4.70
CA VAL A 124 -6.48 1.42 4.31
C VAL A 124 -5.98 1.98 2.98
N LEU A 125 -6.84 2.21 2.00
CA LEU A 125 -6.48 2.84 0.72
C LEU A 125 -5.95 4.27 0.90
N ALA A 126 -6.60 5.07 1.75
CA ALA A 126 -6.18 6.45 2.04
C ALA A 126 -4.84 6.52 2.79
N ASP A 127 -4.61 5.64 3.77
CA ASP A 127 -3.33 5.52 4.49
C ASP A 127 -2.22 5.00 3.55
N SER A 128 -2.47 3.96 2.76
CA SER A 128 -1.54 3.47 1.74
C SER A 128 -1.18 4.54 0.73
N TYR A 129 -2.14 5.34 0.25
CA TYR A 129 -1.88 6.44 -0.68
C TYR A 129 -1.06 7.56 -0.02
N THR A 130 -1.31 7.83 1.26
CA THR A 130 -0.57 8.83 2.02
C THR A 130 0.89 8.40 2.24
N VAL A 131 1.14 7.15 2.64
CA VAL A 131 2.50 6.59 2.77
C VAL A 131 3.19 6.53 1.40
N TYR A 132 2.49 6.13 0.33
CA TYR A 132 3.00 6.16 -1.05
C TYR A 132 3.50 7.56 -1.42
N LEU A 133 2.64 8.58 -1.29
CA LEU A 133 2.94 9.93 -1.73
C LEU A 133 4.08 10.55 -0.90
N MET A 134 4.11 10.31 0.42
CA MET A 134 5.23 10.71 1.29
C MET A 134 6.54 10.03 0.88
N THR A 135 6.52 8.70 0.66
CA THR A 135 7.72 7.94 0.28
C THR A 135 8.27 8.38 -1.08
N HIS A 136 7.39 8.60 -2.06
CA HIS A 136 7.78 9.08 -3.40
C HIS A 136 8.30 10.53 -3.34
N ASN A 137 7.70 11.40 -2.53
CA ASN A 137 8.22 12.75 -2.28
C ASN A 137 9.60 12.72 -1.62
N PHE A 138 9.81 11.85 -0.62
CA PHE A 138 11.09 11.71 0.06
C PHE A 138 12.17 11.12 -0.85
N HIS A 139 11.82 10.17 -1.73
CA HIS A 139 12.72 9.69 -2.79
C HIS A 139 13.26 10.84 -3.67
N TRP A 140 12.41 11.77 -4.12
CA TRP A 140 12.86 12.91 -4.93
C TRP A 140 13.71 13.94 -4.17
N ASN A 141 13.48 14.11 -2.86
CA ASN A 141 14.00 15.26 -2.10
C ASN A 141 15.02 14.91 -1.01
N VAL A 142 15.33 13.63 -0.77
CA VAL A 142 16.34 13.22 0.21
C VAL A 142 17.72 13.72 -0.19
N THR A 143 18.52 14.15 0.79
CA THR A 143 19.86 14.71 0.61
C THR A 143 20.79 14.31 1.78
N GLY A 144 22.09 14.60 1.66
CA GLY A 144 23.09 14.28 2.68
C GLY A 144 23.82 12.94 2.46
N PRO A 145 24.65 12.50 3.42
CA PRO A 145 25.58 11.37 3.22
C PRO A 145 24.92 10.04 2.84
N MET A 146 23.69 9.79 3.30
CA MET A 146 22.93 8.57 3.00
C MET A 146 22.10 8.65 1.71
N PHE A 147 22.28 9.70 0.89
CA PHE A 147 21.45 10.00 -0.30
C PHE A 147 21.12 8.75 -1.13
N LYS A 148 22.13 8.05 -1.64
CA LYS A 148 21.92 6.88 -2.52
C LYS A 148 21.10 5.78 -1.84
N THR A 149 21.47 5.41 -0.62
CA THR A 149 20.83 4.33 0.14
C THR A 149 19.36 4.62 0.44
N LEU A 150 19.04 5.86 0.85
CA LEU A 150 17.66 6.24 1.15
C LEU A 150 16.84 6.47 -0.12
N HIS A 151 17.42 7.08 -1.15
CA HIS A 151 16.79 7.25 -2.46
C HIS A 151 16.39 5.90 -3.09
N GLU A 152 17.26 4.89 -3.01
CA GLU A 152 16.98 3.53 -3.48
C GLU A 152 15.95 2.80 -2.58
N LEU A 153 16.07 2.89 -1.25
CA LEU A 153 15.11 2.29 -0.31
C LEU A 153 13.69 2.85 -0.49
N PHE A 154 13.57 4.18 -0.58
CA PHE A 154 12.29 4.85 -0.81
C PHE A 154 11.73 4.49 -2.20
N MET A 155 12.58 4.28 -3.22
CA MET A 155 12.15 3.78 -4.53
C MET A 155 11.53 2.38 -4.43
N THR A 156 12.18 1.45 -3.71
CA THR A 156 11.62 0.11 -3.47
C THR A 156 10.28 0.19 -2.75
N GLN A 157 10.18 1.00 -1.69
CA GLN A 157 8.95 1.11 -0.90
C GLN A 157 7.79 1.78 -1.65
N TYR A 158 7.99 2.89 -2.37
CA TYR A 158 6.88 3.49 -3.12
C TYR A 158 6.45 2.64 -4.32
N THR A 159 7.36 1.87 -4.93
CA THR A 159 7.04 1.00 -6.07
C THR A 159 6.20 -0.21 -5.66
N GLU A 160 6.46 -0.76 -4.47
CA GLU A 160 5.63 -1.79 -3.83
C GLU A 160 4.23 -1.24 -3.51
N LEU A 161 4.18 -0.12 -2.79
CA LEU A 161 2.94 0.58 -2.44
C LEU A 161 2.09 0.93 -3.67
N TRP A 162 2.71 1.30 -4.79
CA TRP A 162 2.00 1.64 -6.02
C TRP A 162 1.18 0.47 -6.59
N GLN A 163 1.67 -0.78 -6.50
CA GLN A 163 0.87 -1.95 -6.90
C GLN A 163 -0.27 -2.19 -5.91
N ALA A 164 0.05 -2.12 -4.60
CA ALA A 164 -0.91 -2.37 -3.52
C ALA A 164 -2.14 -1.45 -3.53
N LEU A 165 -2.01 -0.23 -4.06
CA LEU A 165 -3.15 0.68 -4.25
C LEU A 165 -4.23 0.09 -5.16
N ASP A 166 -3.82 -0.64 -6.21
CA ASP A 166 -4.73 -1.27 -7.18
C ASP A 166 -5.44 -2.46 -6.53
N ASP A 167 -4.70 -3.37 -5.87
CA ASP A 167 -5.27 -4.52 -5.14
C ASP A 167 -6.37 -4.10 -4.14
N ILE A 168 -6.12 -3.04 -3.37
CA ILE A 168 -7.06 -2.50 -2.38
C ILE A 168 -8.27 -1.82 -3.05
N ALA A 169 -8.04 -1.04 -4.12
CA ALA A 169 -9.11 -0.37 -4.84
C ALA A 169 -10.01 -1.37 -5.60
N GLU A 170 -9.43 -2.34 -6.30
CA GLU A 170 -10.13 -3.44 -6.97
C GLU A 170 -10.92 -4.29 -5.96
N ARG A 171 -10.39 -4.56 -4.76
CA ARG A 171 -11.16 -5.24 -3.70
C ARG A 171 -12.41 -4.46 -3.29
N ILE A 172 -12.31 -3.13 -3.14
CA ILE A 172 -13.48 -2.27 -2.88
C ILE A 172 -14.49 -2.34 -4.04
N ARG A 173 -14.01 -2.36 -5.30
CA ARG A 173 -14.87 -2.54 -6.50
C ARG A 173 -15.55 -3.90 -6.52
N ALA A 174 -14.85 -4.99 -6.18
CA ALA A 174 -15.38 -6.34 -6.12
C ALA A 174 -16.47 -6.52 -5.05
N LEU A 175 -16.38 -5.79 -3.94
CA LEU A 175 -17.44 -5.72 -2.92
C LEU A 175 -18.66 -4.88 -3.35
N GLY A 176 -18.56 -4.18 -4.48
CA GLY A 176 -19.66 -3.46 -5.13
C GLY A 176 -19.68 -1.95 -4.96
N HIS A 177 -18.69 -1.39 -4.27
CA HIS A 177 -18.65 0.03 -3.92
C HIS A 177 -17.59 0.76 -4.75
N TYR A 178 -17.74 2.08 -4.93
CA TYR A 178 -16.69 2.87 -5.57
C TYR A 178 -15.55 3.12 -4.57
N ALA A 179 -14.32 2.90 -5.00
CA ALA A 179 -13.13 3.26 -4.22
C ALA A 179 -12.97 4.79 -4.21
N PRO A 180 -12.58 5.40 -3.07
CA PRO A 180 -12.19 6.81 -3.05
C PRO A 180 -10.94 7.02 -3.91
N GLY A 181 -10.86 8.16 -4.60
CA GLY A 181 -9.82 8.41 -5.60
C GLY A 181 -9.34 9.86 -5.70
N THR A 182 -9.90 10.77 -4.90
CA THR A 182 -9.50 12.18 -4.86
C THR A 182 -8.67 12.50 -3.62
N TYR A 183 -7.76 13.47 -3.73
CA TYR A 183 -6.97 13.96 -2.58
C TYR A 183 -7.85 14.41 -1.40
N ALA A 184 -9.05 14.96 -1.66
CA ALA A 184 -9.99 15.39 -0.63
C ALA A 184 -10.62 14.20 0.14
N GLU A 185 -10.87 13.08 -0.54
CA GLU A 185 -11.31 11.85 0.12
C GLU A 185 -10.18 11.23 0.95
N PHE A 186 -8.98 11.10 0.37
CA PHE A 186 -7.83 10.56 1.09
C PHE A 186 -7.45 11.41 2.31
N GLN A 187 -7.45 12.75 2.20
CA GLN A 187 -7.22 13.65 3.32
C GLN A 187 -8.28 13.54 4.43
N LYS A 188 -9.51 13.14 4.09
CA LYS A 188 -10.61 12.93 5.04
C LYS A 188 -10.58 11.54 5.70
N LEU A 189 -10.05 10.54 5.00
CA LEU A 189 -10.06 9.13 5.40
C LEU A 189 -8.77 8.65 6.06
N SER A 190 -7.64 9.29 5.75
CA SER A 190 -6.32 8.90 6.28
C SER A 190 -6.16 9.28 7.75
N SER A 191 -5.52 8.39 8.51
CA SER A 191 -5.03 8.61 9.86
C SER A 191 -3.66 9.31 9.91
N ILE A 192 -2.99 9.46 8.77
CA ILE A 192 -1.58 9.83 8.66
C ILE A 192 -1.41 11.31 8.34
N SER A 193 -0.71 12.04 9.22
CA SER A 193 -0.36 13.45 9.00
C SER A 193 0.83 13.60 8.05
N GLN A 194 0.65 14.44 7.03
CA GLN A 194 1.69 14.75 6.04
C GLN A 194 2.56 15.94 6.49
N PRO A 195 3.87 15.99 6.12
CA PRO A 195 4.72 17.13 6.43
C PRO A 195 4.37 18.35 5.55
N THR A 196 4.45 19.56 6.11
CA THR A 196 4.16 20.82 5.41
C THR A 196 5.33 21.36 4.57
N SER A 197 6.49 20.71 4.65
CA SER A 197 7.74 21.08 3.96
C SER A 197 8.63 19.85 3.80
N VAL A 198 9.64 19.91 2.93
CA VAL A 198 10.66 18.85 2.81
C VAL A 198 11.43 18.73 4.14
N PRO A 199 11.41 17.58 4.83
CA PRO A 199 12.16 17.37 6.07
C PRO A 199 13.59 16.88 5.79
N ASN A 200 14.44 16.83 6.83
CA ASN A 200 15.75 16.18 6.74
C ASN A 200 15.62 14.64 6.68
N ALA A 201 16.68 13.94 6.29
CA ALA A 201 16.69 12.49 6.12
C ALA A 201 16.26 11.69 7.36
N THR A 202 16.70 12.06 8.57
CA THR A 202 16.29 11.39 9.81
C THR A 202 14.79 11.55 10.06
N THR A 203 14.27 12.76 9.88
CA THR A 203 12.84 13.06 10.03
C THR A 203 11.99 12.43 8.91
N MET A 204 12.51 12.24 7.69
CA MET A 204 11.86 11.42 6.65
C MET A 204 11.65 9.98 7.13
N ILE A 205 12.71 9.35 7.67
CA ILE A 205 12.65 7.97 8.19
C ILE A 205 11.65 7.87 9.34
N GLU A 206 11.70 8.77 10.32
CA GLU A 206 10.72 8.84 11.42
C GLU A 206 9.27 8.92 10.94
N LEU A 207 9.00 9.75 9.93
CA LEU A 207 7.64 9.92 9.37
C LEU A 207 7.18 8.65 8.65
N LEU A 208 8.06 7.94 7.94
CA LEU A 208 7.73 6.67 7.31
C LEU A 208 7.56 5.52 8.33
N VAL A 209 8.30 5.52 9.45
CA VAL A 209 8.03 4.61 10.59
C VAL A 209 6.61 4.83 11.10
N LYS A 210 6.29 6.07 11.49
CA LYS A 210 4.98 6.45 12.06
C LYS A 210 3.84 6.16 11.08
N GLY A 211 4.06 6.39 9.78
CA GLY A 211 3.12 6.09 8.70
C GLY A 211 2.85 4.60 8.50
N ASN A 212 3.90 3.76 8.39
CA ASN A 212 3.73 2.31 8.26
C ASN A 212 3.08 1.70 9.52
N GLU A 213 3.44 2.15 10.71
CA GLU A 213 2.79 1.70 11.96
C GLU A 213 1.31 2.14 12.07
N ALA A 214 0.95 3.31 11.55
CA ALA A 214 -0.44 3.75 11.50
C ALA A 214 -1.25 2.91 10.51
N LEU A 215 -0.75 2.74 9.29
CA LEU A 215 -1.34 1.90 8.25
C LEU A 215 -1.49 0.44 8.71
N ALA A 216 -0.52 -0.12 9.46
CA ALA A 216 -0.64 -1.45 10.06
C ALA A 216 -1.76 -1.53 11.13
N ARG A 217 -2.03 -0.47 11.89
CA ARG A 217 -3.19 -0.41 12.80
C ARG A 217 -4.51 -0.29 12.03
N THR A 218 -4.56 0.51 10.97
CA THR A 218 -5.73 0.65 10.10
C THR A 218 -6.06 -0.65 9.37
N ALA A 219 -5.05 -1.35 8.84
CA ALA A 219 -5.20 -2.66 8.18
C ALA A 219 -5.69 -3.74 9.15
N ARG A 220 -5.21 -3.74 10.40
CA ARG A 220 -5.67 -4.67 11.44
C ARG A 220 -7.13 -4.43 11.82
N ALA A 221 -7.56 -3.18 12.00
CA ALA A 221 -8.96 -2.84 12.24
C ALA A 221 -9.88 -3.19 11.05
N ALA A 222 -9.37 -3.13 9.81
CA ALA A 222 -10.08 -3.60 8.62
C ALA A 222 -10.13 -5.14 8.55
N PHE A 223 -9.10 -5.84 9.02
CA PHE A 223 -9.04 -7.30 9.08
C PHE A 223 -10.13 -7.84 10.01
N ASP A 224 -10.23 -7.30 11.23
CA ASP A 224 -11.26 -7.68 12.22
C ASP A 224 -12.68 -7.58 11.63
N ARG A 225 -12.91 -6.58 10.77
CA ARG A 225 -14.21 -6.33 10.10
C ARG A 225 -14.47 -7.25 8.90
N ALA A 226 -13.43 -7.73 8.23
CA ALA A 226 -13.50 -8.69 7.14
C ALA A 226 -13.69 -10.13 7.65
N ASP A 227 -12.96 -10.51 8.69
CA ASP A 227 -13.10 -11.80 9.38
C ASP A 227 -14.51 -11.94 9.98
N SER A 228 -15.00 -10.90 10.68
CA SER A 228 -16.38 -10.79 11.17
C SER A 228 -17.48 -10.78 10.07
N ALA A 229 -17.10 -10.84 8.79
CA ALA A 229 -18.00 -10.80 7.64
C ALA A 229 -17.85 -12.03 6.71
N ASP A 230 -17.06 -13.04 7.12
CA ASP A 230 -16.66 -14.18 6.29
C ASP A 230 -16.03 -13.75 4.94
N ASP A 231 -15.29 -12.63 4.92
CA ASP A 231 -14.62 -12.09 3.73
C ASP A 231 -13.13 -12.47 3.69
N GLN A 232 -12.87 -13.77 3.52
CA GLN A 232 -11.50 -14.31 3.52
C GLN A 232 -10.58 -13.67 2.45
N PRO A 233 -11.05 -13.33 1.22
CA PRO A 233 -10.21 -12.63 0.24
C PRO A 233 -9.78 -11.23 0.70
N THR A 234 -10.60 -10.52 1.48
CA THR A 234 -10.17 -9.26 2.10
C THR A 234 -9.22 -9.50 3.27
N ALA A 235 -9.48 -10.52 4.10
CA ALA A 235 -8.64 -10.87 5.24
C ALA A 235 -7.22 -11.29 4.79
N ASP A 236 -7.10 -12.07 3.72
CA ASP A 236 -5.81 -12.46 3.12
C ASP A 236 -5.03 -11.24 2.59
N LEU A 237 -5.67 -10.39 1.76
CA LEU A 237 -5.07 -9.14 1.27
C LEU A 237 -4.53 -8.28 2.43
N LEU A 238 -5.31 -8.11 3.49
CA LEU A 238 -4.91 -7.33 4.66
C LEU A 238 -3.79 -8.01 5.46
N THR A 239 -3.74 -9.34 5.51
CA THR A 239 -2.63 -10.09 6.09
C THR A 239 -1.33 -9.84 5.32
N GLN A 240 -1.39 -9.86 3.98
CA GLN A 240 -0.25 -9.53 3.13
C GLN A 240 0.21 -8.06 3.33
N ARG A 241 -0.73 -7.11 3.47
CA ARG A 241 -0.39 -5.71 3.80
C ARG A 241 0.30 -5.59 5.16
N LEU A 242 -0.16 -6.34 6.18
CA LEU A 242 0.39 -6.27 7.53
C LEU A 242 1.86 -6.66 7.59
N ASP A 243 2.28 -7.78 6.97
CA ASP A 243 3.70 -8.19 6.92
C ASP A 243 4.56 -7.08 6.31
N VAL A 244 4.16 -6.55 5.16
CA VAL A 244 4.89 -5.49 4.45
C VAL A 244 5.08 -4.24 5.33
N HIS A 245 4.03 -3.75 5.97
CA HIS A 245 4.11 -2.51 6.75
C HIS A 245 4.84 -2.69 8.09
N GLU A 246 4.68 -3.83 8.76
CA GLU A 246 5.40 -4.10 10.02
C GLU A 246 6.91 -4.33 9.78
N LYS A 247 7.25 -5.00 8.67
CA LYS A 247 8.63 -5.19 8.17
C LYS A 247 9.28 -3.88 7.73
N ASN A 248 8.58 -3.06 6.96
CA ASN A 248 9.06 -1.73 6.57
C ASN A 248 9.30 -0.84 7.79
N ALA A 249 8.38 -0.83 8.76
CA ALA A 249 8.55 -0.09 10.00
C ALA A 249 9.76 -0.58 10.82
N TRP A 250 9.99 -1.89 10.90
CA TRP A 250 11.22 -2.44 11.52
C TRP A 250 12.50 -1.99 10.82
N MET A 251 12.58 -2.15 9.49
CA MET A 251 13.77 -1.76 8.72
C MET A 251 14.06 -0.26 8.86
N LEU A 252 13.03 0.59 8.82
CA LEU A 252 13.17 2.04 8.99
C LEU A 252 13.56 2.42 10.43
N ARG A 253 12.98 1.80 11.47
CA ARG A 253 13.42 1.99 12.88
C ARG A 253 14.88 1.60 13.09
N SER A 254 15.36 0.59 12.37
CA SER A 254 16.76 0.11 12.45
C SER A 254 17.77 1.08 11.83
N LEU A 255 17.32 2.15 11.15
CA LEU A 255 18.16 3.25 10.66
C LEU A 255 18.24 4.44 11.65
N LEU A 256 17.60 4.32 12.83
CA LEU A 256 17.50 5.35 13.87
C LEU A 256 18.14 4.90 15.21
N GLN A 257 18.99 3.86 15.18
CA GLN A 257 19.57 3.17 16.33
C GLN A 257 21.10 3.05 16.20
#